data_AF-A0AAW7ZE00-F1
#
_entry.id   AF-A0AAW7ZE00-F1
#
_cell.length_a   1.000
_cell.length_b   1.000
_cell.length_c   1.000
_cell.angle_alpha   90.00
_cell.angle_beta   90.00
_cell.angle_gamma   90.00
#
_symmetry.space_group_name_H-M   'P 1'
#
loop_
_entity.id
_entity.type
_entity.pdbx_description
1 polymer ?
#
loop_
_entity_poly.entity_id
_entity_poly.type
_entity_poly.pdbx_seq_one_letter_code
_entity_poly.pdbx_strand_id
1 'polypeptide(L)'
;MPLYSTNITTRQYTALGLSHFILLLIFWSLLTYTGLVSSMFLPTPDKVLSTGWELITNGVLLENTLISTYRVAAGFIISALIAIPLGMLMGTLRPVEGFFEPMFGFIRYLPASAFIPLFILWLGLGESEKIMVIFFGTFFQQTLMIMNVAKDVSKDLVEVSYTLGAKGIKVFTKVIFPAALPGIVDTLRITFGWAWTYLVVAEIVGANSGLGYAIMMAARYGQIGKIFVFIVTIGLLGLITDLLFKWLYKVLFPWQRGGVA
;
A
#
# COMPACT_ATOMS: atom_id res chain seq x y z
N MET A 1 21.16 -15.01 -20.94
CA MET A 1 22.23 -14.16 -20.36
C MET A 1 21.61 -13.35 -19.22
N PRO A 2 22.05 -13.50 -17.96
CA PRO A 2 21.69 -12.53 -16.94
C PRO A 2 22.47 -11.24 -17.22
N LEU A 3 21.77 -10.14 -17.50
CA LEU A 3 22.36 -8.83 -17.84
C LEU A 3 22.94 -8.05 -16.65
N TYR A 4 22.90 -8.60 -15.43
CA TYR A 4 23.49 -7.99 -14.23
C TYR A 4 24.46 -8.97 -13.56
N SER A 5 25.75 -8.77 -13.81
CA SER A 5 26.87 -9.52 -13.21
C SER A 5 27.56 -8.76 -12.08
N THR A 6 26.82 -7.98 -11.29
CA THR A 6 27.36 -7.37 -10.07
C THR A 6 26.80 -8.10 -8.86
N ASN A 7 27.52 -9.12 -8.40
CA ASN A 7 27.28 -9.80 -7.14
C ASN A 7 27.57 -8.84 -5.97
N ILE A 8 26.67 -7.90 -5.70
CA ILE A 8 26.73 -7.09 -4.48
C ILE A 8 26.25 -7.93 -3.29
N THR A 9 27.05 -7.95 -2.23
CA THR A 9 26.67 -8.62 -0.98
C THR A 9 25.46 -7.95 -0.34
N THR A 10 24.70 -8.66 0.49
CA THR A 10 23.57 -8.07 1.23
C THR A 10 23.98 -6.83 2.02
N ARG A 11 25.18 -6.81 2.60
CA ARG A 11 25.74 -5.65 3.30
C ARG A 11 25.93 -4.44 2.37
N GLN A 12 26.45 -4.66 1.17
CA GLN A 12 26.61 -3.60 0.16
C GLN A 12 25.25 -3.07 -0.30
N TYR A 13 24.27 -3.95 -0.53
CA TYR A 13 22.91 -3.54 -0.89
C TYR A 13 22.27 -2.67 0.20
N THR A 14 22.36 -3.09 1.47
CA THR A 14 21.84 -2.30 2.59
C THR A 14 22.62 -0.99 2.78
N ALA A 15 23.93 -1.00 2.58
CA ALA A 15 24.75 0.21 2.68
C ALA A 15 24.40 1.23 1.58
N LEU A 16 24.19 0.76 0.35
CA LEU A 16 23.73 1.61 -0.76
C LEU A 16 22.34 2.19 -0.47
N GLY A 17 21.41 1.37 0.04
CA GLY A 17 20.09 1.85 0.47
C GLY A 17 20.17 2.93 1.55
N LEU A 18 20.96 2.71 2.61
CA LEU A 18 21.16 3.69 3.69
C LEU A 18 21.87 4.96 3.21
N SER A 19 22.82 4.82 2.28
CA SER A 19 23.55 5.96 1.72
C SER A 19 22.62 6.96 1.03
N HIS A 20 21.55 6.49 0.40
CA HIS A 20 20.56 7.36 -0.23
C HIS A 20 19.84 8.26 0.78
N PHE A 21 19.40 7.70 1.91
CA PHE A 21 18.78 8.48 2.99
C PHE A 21 19.75 9.49 3.61
N ILE A 22 21.02 9.11 3.77
CA ILE A 22 22.06 10.02 4.28
C ILE A 22 22.29 11.17 3.29
N LEU A 23 22.39 10.88 1.99
CA LEU A 23 22.56 11.90 0.95
C LEU A 23 21.38 12.86 0.90
N LEU A 24 20.14 12.36 1.03
CA LEU A 24 18.95 13.19 1.13
C LEU A 24 18.98 14.10 2.37
N LEU A 25 19.38 13.58 3.52
CA LEU A 25 19.51 14.38 4.75
C LEU A 25 20.61 15.45 4.63
N ILE A 26 21.75 15.12 4.01
CA ILE A 26 22.82 16.09 3.76
C ILE A 26 22.31 17.19 2.82
N PHE A 27 21.65 16.82 1.72
CA PHE A 27 21.09 17.77 0.76
C PHE A 27 20.05 18.69 1.41
N TRP A 28 19.13 18.14 2.19
CA TRP A 28 18.13 18.92 2.95
C TRP A 28 18.80 19.84 3.98
N SER A 29 19.80 19.34 4.71
CA SER A 29 20.56 20.14 5.68
C SER A 29 21.29 21.29 5.00
N LEU A 30 21.95 21.04 3.86
CA LEU A 30 22.63 22.08 3.09
C LEU A 30 21.64 23.17 2.66
N LEU A 31 20.52 22.82 2.03
CA LEU A 31 19.54 23.81 1.57
C LEU A 31 18.97 24.70 2.69
N THR A 32 18.82 24.15 3.89
CA THR A 32 18.17 24.85 5.01
C THR A 32 19.16 25.63 5.86
N TYR A 33 20.30 25.03 6.25
CA TYR A 33 21.28 25.70 7.11
C TYR A 33 22.11 26.76 6.39
N THR A 34 22.31 26.64 5.07
CA THR A 34 23.01 27.70 4.31
C THR A 34 22.09 28.88 3.95
N GLY A 35 20.79 28.80 4.28
CA GLY A 35 19.81 29.83 3.97
C GLY A 35 19.44 29.92 2.47
N LEU A 36 19.81 28.94 1.65
CA LEU A 36 19.41 28.86 0.25
C LEU A 36 17.88 28.76 0.10
N VAL A 37 17.22 28.15 1.08
CA VAL A 37 15.77 28.08 1.18
C VAL A 37 15.33 28.64 2.53
N SER A 38 14.33 29.53 2.53
CA SER A 38 13.77 30.08 3.76
C SER A 38 13.12 28.97 4.61
N SER A 39 13.34 29.03 5.92
CA SER A 39 12.70 28.14 6.91
C SER A 39 11.18 28.23 6.91
N MET A 40 10.62 29.28 6.27
CA MET A 40 9.19 29.44 6.00
C MET A 40 8.68 28.51 4.90
N PHE A 41 9.53 27.83 4.14
CA PHE A 41 9.13 26.83 3.13
C PHE A 41 9.70 25.46 3.43
N LEU A 42 10.93 25.39 3.94
CA LEU A 42 11.60 24.15 4.27
C LEU A 42 12.22 24.27 5.68
N PRO A 43 11.58 23.71 6.72
CA PRO A 43 12.14 23.72 8.06
C PRO A 43 13.43 22.89 8.09
N THR A 44 14.34 23.25 8.98
CA THR A 44 15.56 22.48 9.23
C THR A 44 15.21 21.11 9.83
N PRO A 45 16.04 20.06 9.61
CA PRO A 45 15.75 18.71 10.10
C PRO A 45 15.58 18.64 11.64
N ASP A 46 16.36 19.40 12.40
CA ASP A 46 16.25 19.50 13.87
C ASP A 46 14.90 20.08 14.30
N LYS A 47 14.39 21.07 13.57
CA LYS A 47 13.07 21.66 13.83
C LYS A 47 11.94 20.68 13.55
N VAL A 48 12.08 19.84 12.52
CA VAL A 48 11.11 18.76 12.26
C VAL A 48 11.14 17.72 13.38
N LEU A 49 12.33 17.33 13.86
CA LEU A 49 12.47 16.41 14.99
C LEU A 49 11.88 16.98 16.29
N SER A 50 12.17 18.24 16.62
CA SER A 50 11.63 18.89 17.81
C SER A 50 10.10 19.05 17.74
N THR A 51 9.57 19.42 16.58
CA THR A 51 8.11 19.47 16.35
C THR A 51 7.49 18.08 16.45
N GLY A 52 8.18 17.05 15.95
CA GLY A 52 7.73 15.66 16.06
C GLY A 52 7.67 15.20 17.50
N TRP A 53 8.69 15.52 18.30
CA TRP A 53 8.70 15.23 19.74
C TRP A 53 7.56 15.92 20.46
N GLU A 54 7.33 17.21 20.20
CA GLU A 54 6.20 17.95 20.74
C GLU A 54 4.87 17.23 20.41
N LEU A 55 4.65 16.90 19.13
CA LEU A 55 3.44 16.23 18.65
C LEU A 55 3.24 14.80 19.21
N ILE A 56 4.30 14.11 19.57
CA ILE A 56 4.23 12.82 20.26
C ILE A 56 3.84 13.04 21.72
N THR A 57 4.51 13.95 22.41
CA THR A 57 4.30 14.18 23.86
C THR A 57 2.92 14.74 24.19
N ASN A 58 2.32 15.52 23.29
CA ASN A 58 0.97 16.04 23.45
C ASN A 58 -0.12 15.12 22.86
N GLY A 59 0.24 13.92 22.40
CA GLY A 59 -0.70 12.89 21.92
C GLY A 59 -1.25 13.08 20.51
N VAL A 60 -1.09 14.27 19.91
CA VAL A 60 -1.69 14.63 18.62
C VAL A 60 -1.20 13.70 17.50
N LEU A 61 0.09 13.38 17.45
CA LEU A 61 0.61 12.49 16.41
C LEU A 61 0.05 11.08 16.54
N LEU A 62 -0.04 10.57 17.77
CA LEU A 62 -0.47 9.22 18.05
C LEU A 62 -1.96 9.03 17.70
N GLU A 63 -2.82 9.94 18.12
CA GLU A 63 -4.26 9.89 17.84
C GLU A 63 -4.55 9.90 16.32
N ASN A 64 -3.91 10.82 15.60
CA ASN A 64 -4.06 10.92 14.15
C ASN A 64 -3.48 9.69 13.44
N THR A 65 -2.37 9.13 13.93
CA THR A 65 -1.77 7.91 13.39
C THR A 65 -2.69 6.70 13.56
N LEU A 66 -3.27 6.52 14.75
CA LEU A 66 -4.13 5.39 15.06
C LEU A 66 -5.41 5.39 14.21
N ILE A 67 -6.09 6.53 14.11
CA ILE A 67 -7.33 6.64 13.32
C ILE A 67 -7.04 6.40 11.83
N SER A 68 -5.95 6.95 11.30
CA SER A 68 -5.54 6.74 9.91
C SER A 68 -5.18 5.28 9.63
N THR A 69 -4.43 4.65 10.54
CA THR A 69 -4.07 3.23 10.42
C THR A 69 -5.30 2.33 10.46
N TYR A 70 -6.26 2.62 11.34
CA TYR A 70 -7.54 1.91 11.39
C TYR A 70 -8.30 2.01 10.06
N ARG A 71 -8.44 3.21 9.51
CA ARG A 71 -9.15 3.44 8.23
C ARG A 71 -8.51 2.69 7.06
N VAL A 72 -7.19 2.77 6.93
CA VAL A 72 -6.43 2.02 5.90
C VAL A 72 -6.63 0.52 6.07
N ALA A 73 -6.42 0.02 7.28
CA ALA A 73 -6.54 -1.41 7.55
C ALA A 73 -7.96 -1.91 7.27
N ALA A 74 -9.00 -1.20 7.73
CA ALA A 74 -10.39 -1.58 7.52
C ALA A 74 -10.75 -1.60 6.03
N GLY A 75 -10.50 -0.52 5.30
CA GLY A 75 -10.80 -0.45 3.86
C GLY A 75 -10.04 -1.49 3.04
N PHE A 76 -8.76 -1.68 3.36
CA PHE A 76 -7.92 -2.66 2.67
C PHE A 76 -8.33 -4.10 2.98
N ILE A 77 -8.62 -4.44 4.24
CA ILE A 77 -9.03 -5.80 4.61
C ILE A 77 -10.35 -6.17 3.93
N ILE A 78 -11.34 -5.26 3.92
CA ILE A 78 -12.60 -5.47 3.19
C ILE A 78 -12.32 -5.70 1.70
N SER A 79 -11.43 -4.89 1.12
CA SER A 79 -11.00 -5.02 -0.27
C SER A 79 -10.37 -6.39 -0.54
N ALA A 80 -9.40 -6.81 0.27
CA ALA A 80 -8.70 -8.08 0.13
C ALA A 80 -9.64 -9.28 0.29
N LEU A 81 -10.56 -9.25 1.26
CA LEU A 81 -11.52 -10.33 1.50
C LEU A 81 -12.42 -10.60 0.29
N ILE A 82 -12.72 -9.59 -0.52
CA ILE A 82 -13.56 -9.73 -1.72
C ILE A 82 -12.69 -9.93 -2.97
N ALA A 83 -11.59 -9.20 -3.11
CA ALA A 83 -10.70 -9.23 -4.26
C ALA A 83 -9.97 -10.58 -4.40
N ILE A 84 -9.58 -11.22 -3.29
CA ILE A 84 -8.89 -12.51 -3.35
C ILE A 84 -9.79 -13.60 -3.94
N PRO A 85 -11.00 -13.88 -3.39
CA PRO A 85 -11.88 -14.88 -4.00
C PRO A 85 -12.27 -14.52 -5.43
N LEU A 86 -12.67 -13.27 -5.68
CA LEU A 86 -13.14 -12.87 -7.01
C LEU A 86 -12.01 -12.92 -8.05
N GLY A 87 -10.82 -12.42 -7.72
CA GLY A 87 -9.66 -12.48 -8.60
C GLY A 87 -9.24 -13.92 -8.90
N MET A 88 -9.24 -14.81 -7.90
CA MET A 88 -8.97 -16.22 -8.11
C MET A 88 -10.02 -16.90 -9.01
N LEU A 89 -11.30 -16.55 -8.88
CA LEU A 89 -12.36 -17.05 -9.76
C LEU A 89 -12.19 -16.52 -11.18
N MET A 90 -11.91 -15.22 -11.36
CA MET A 90 -11.62 -14.63 -12.66
C MET A 90 -10.40 -15.26 -13.33
N GLY A 91 -9.37 -15.62 -12.56
CA GLY A 91 -8.16 -16.24 -13.13
C GLY A 91 -8.32 -17.71 -13.52
N THR A 92 -9.38 -18.38 -13.04
CA THR A 92 -9.58 -19.82 -13.23
C THR A 92 -10.81 -20.16 -14.07
N LEU A 93 -11.82 -19.29 -14.10
CA LEU A 93 -13.09 -19.49 -14.80
C LEU A 93 -13.29 -18.42 -15.88
N ARG A 94 -13.12 -18.81 -17.15
CA ARG A 94 -13.32 -17.91 -18.31
C ARG A 94 -14.66 -17.15 -18.33
N PRO A 95 -15.80 -17.72 -17.91
CA PRO A 95 -17.05 -16.96 -17.85
C PRO A 95 -17.02 -15.82 -16.82
N VAL A 96 -16.36 -16.04 -15.67
CA VAL A 96 -16.22 -15.03 -14.61
C VAL A 96 -15.25 -13.94 -15.06
N GLU A 97 -14.13 -14.34 -15.68
CA GLU A 97 -13.18 -13.45 -16.34
C GLU A 97 -13.88 -12.51 -17.33
N GLY A 98 -14.56 -13.08 -18.34
CA GLY A 98 -15.20 -12.30 -19.40
C GLY A 98 -16.32 -11.37 -18.92
N PHE A 99 -16.94 -11.68 -17.78
CA PHE A 99 -17.98 -10.84 -17.18
C PHE A 99 -17.39 -9.65 -16.39
N PHE A 100 -16.38 -9.88 -15.55
CA PHE A 100 -15.85 -8.85 -14.65
C PHE A 100 -14.65 -8.08 -15.22
N GLU A 101 -13.76 -8.73 -15.96
CA GLU A 101 -12.49 -8.14 -16.42
C GLU A 101 -12.68 -6.87 -17.26
N PRO A 102 -13.60 -6.82 -18.26
CA PRO A 102 -13.79 -5.60 -19.05
C PRO A 102 -14.30 -4.42 -18.21
N MET A 103 -15.27 -4.67 -17.31
CA MET A 103 -15.82 -3.65 -16.42
C MET A 103 -14.76 -3.14 -15.43
N PHE A 104 -14.00 -4.04 -14.81
CA PHE A 104 -12.97 -3.68 -13.83
C PHE A 104 -11.79 -2.98 -14.51
N GLY A 105 -11.45 -3.41 -15.72
CA GLY A 105 -10.45 -2.79 -16.58
C GLY A 105 -10.81 -1.36 -16.99
N PHE A 106 -12.10 -1.01 -17.06
CA PHE A 106 -12.56 0.35 -17.22
C PHE A 106 -12.51 1.14 -15.89
N ILE A 107 -13.12 0.60 -14.83
CA ILE A 107 -13.26 1.30 -13.54
C ILE A 107 -11.90 1.66 -12.93
N ARG A 108 -10.87 0.83 -13.11
CA ARG A 108 -9.52 1.12 -12.58
C ARG A 108 -8.90 2.43 -13.05
N TYR A 109 -9.36 2.99 -14.17
CA TYR A 109 -8.88 4.27 -14.69
C TYR A 109 -9.67 5.46 -14.14
N LEU A 110 -10.80 5.21 -13.47
CA LEU A 110 -11.56 6.26 -12.82
C LEU A 110 -10.89 6.61 -11.49
N PRO A 111 -10.57 7.89 -11.23
CA PRO A 111 -9.93 8.28 -9.99
C PRO A 111 -10.91 8.09 -8.82
N ALA A 112 -10.52 7.28 -7.82
CA ALA A 112 -11.34 7.05 -6.63
C ALA A 112 -11.72 8.36 -5.91
N SER A 113 -10.87 9.38 -6.00
CA SER A 113 -11.11 10.72 -5.46
C SER A 113 -12.33 11.40 -6.05
N ALA A 114 -12.67 11.15 -7.32
CA ALA A 114 -13.84 11.72 -7.97
C ALA A 114 -15.16 11.17 -7.42
N PHE A 115 -15.13 10.01 -6.75
CA PHE A 115 -16.31 9.40 -6.13
C PHE A 115 -16.56 9.90 -4.70
N ILE A 116 -15.65 10.66 -4.09
CA ILE A 116 -15.81 11.12 -2.70
C ILE A 116 -17.15 11.85 -2.48
N PRO A 117 -17.58 12.80 -3.34
CA PRO A 117 -18.88 13.47 -3.14
C PRO A 117 -20.06 12.49 -3.18
N LEU A 118 -19.99 11.45 -4.01
CA LEU A 118 -21.02 10.41 -4.09
C LEU A 118 -21.03 9.53 -2.84
N PHE A 119 -19.86 9.15 -2.32
CA PHE A 119 -19.78 8.40 -1.07
C PHE A 119 -20.28 9.21 0.11
N ILE A 120 -20.00 10.51 0.17
CA ILE A 120 -20.58 11.41 1.19
C ILE A 120 -22.10 11.47 1.04
N LEU A 121 -22.62 11.57 -0.19
CA LEU A 121 -24.06 11.59 -0.44
C LEU A 121 -24.75 10.29 -0.02
N TRP A 122 -24.16 9.14 -0.30
CA TRP A 122 -24.75 7.82 -0.05
C TRP A 122 -24.57 7.32 1.39
N LEU A 123 -23.40 7.56 1.97
CA LEU A 123 -23.00 7.01 3.28
C LEU A 123 -22.99 8.07 4.39
N GLY A 124 -23.12 9.35 4.04
CA GLY A 124 -22.93 10.47 4.95
C GLY A 124 -21.46 10.79 5.18
N LEU A 125 -21.21 11.88 5.93
CA LEU A 125 -19.89 12.17 6.48
C LEU A 125 -19.66 11.29 7.71
N GLY A 126 -18.53 10.59 7.81
CA GLY A 126 -18.31 9.64 8.90
C GLY A 126 -17.01 8.83 8.80
N GLU A 127 -17.03 7.58 9.22
CA GLU A 127 -15.92 6.65 8.97
C GLU A 127 -16.17 5.78 7.73
N SER A 128 -17.45 5.49 7.45
CA SER A 128 -17.88 4.60 6.38
C SER A 128 -17.49 5.09 4.99
N GLU A 129 -17.64 6.38 4.71
CA GLU A 129 -17.24 6.97 3.43
C GLU A 129 -15.73 6.93 3.23
N LYS A 130 -14.94 7.17 4.28
CA LYS A 130 -13.47 7.12 4.22
C LYS A 130 -12.98 5.70 3.92
N ILE A 131 -13.55 4.72 4.61
CA ILE A 131 -13.30 3.30 4.38
C ILE A 131 -13.72 2.92 2.96
N MET A 132 -14.85 3.43 2.47
CA MET A 132 -15.35 3.18 1.11
C MET A 132 -14.42 3.72 0.02
N VAL A 133 -13.82 4.91 0.22
CA VAL A 133 -12.84 5.48 -0.72
C VAL A 133 -11.62 4.57 -0.84
N ILE A 134 -11.11 4.08 0.29
CA ILE A 134 -9.94 3.18 0.33
C ILE A 134 -10.29 1.85 -0.33
N PHE A 135 -11.43 1.26 0.03
CA PHE A 135 -11.93 0.05 -0.58
C PHE A 135 -12.04 0.19 -2.10
N PHE A 136 -12.71 1.24 -2.58
CA PHE A 136 -12.94 1.47 -4.00
C PHE A 136 -11.61 1.73 -4.75
N GLY A 137 -10.69 2.46 -4.12
CA GLY A 137 -9.38 2.76 -4.70
C GLY A 137 -8.51 1.52 -4.88
N THR A 138 -8.59 0.53 -3.99
CA THR A 138 -7.76 -0.67 -4.09
C THR A 138 -8.45 -1.84 -4.80
N PHE A 139 -9.75 -2.02 -4.62
CA PHE A 139 -10.49 -3.24 -4.95
C PHE A 139 -10.36 -3.69 -6.41
N PHE A 140 -10.64 -2.80 -7.37
CA PHE A 140 -10.71 -3.19 -8.78
C PHE A 140 -9.33 -3.61 -9.32
N GLN A 141 -8.31 -2.78 -9.08
CA GLN A 141 -6.96 -3.08 -9.55
C GLN A 141 -6.36 -4.27 -8.79
N GLN A 142 -6.62 -4.41 -7.48
CA GLN A 142 -6.19 -5.55 -6.69
C GLN A 142 -6.80 -6.86 -7.19
N THR A 143 -8.09 -6.87 -7.53
CA THR A 143 -8.76 -8.06 -8.10
C THR A 143 -8.10 -8.47 -9.43
N LEU A 144 -7.83 -7.50 -10.32
CA LEU A 144 -7.18 -7.78 -11.60
C LEU A 144 -5.75 -8.31 -11.44
N MET A 145 -4.99 -7.78 -10.49
CA MET A 145 -3.64 -8.28 -10.20
C MET A 145 -3.68 -9.72 -9.66
N ILE A 146 -4.62 -10.03 -8.75
CA ILE A 146 -4.81 -11.39 -8.22
C ILE A 146 -5.24 -12.36 -9.33
N MET A 147 -6.12 -11.92 -10.24
CA MET A 147 -6.49 -12.69 -11.43
C MET A 147 -5.26 -13.05 -12.27
N ASN A 148 -4.35 -12.10 -12.50
CA ASN A 148 -3.12 -12.37 -13.25
C ASN A 148 -2.22 -13.38 -12.53
N VAL A 149 -2.05 -13.24 -11.20
CA VAL A 149 -1.32 -14.23 -10.39
C VAL A 149 -1.91 -15.63 -10.52
N ALA A 150 -3.24 -15.76 -10.54
CA ALA A 150 -3.91 -17.04 -10.73
C ALA A 150 -3.69 -17.61 -12.14
N LYS A 151 -3.69 -16.76 -13.18
CA LYS A 151 -3.41 -17.17 -14.58
C LYS A 151 -1.94 -17.57 -14.80
N ASP A 152 -1.02 -17.02 -14.03
CA ASP A 152 0.42 -17.30 -14.11
C ASP A 152 0.84 -18.62 -13.45
N VAL A 153 -0.09 -19.32 -12.77
CA VAL A 153 0.18 -20.67 -12.25
C VAL A 153 0.53 -21.61 -13.41
N SER A 154 1.66 -22.32 -13.29
CA SER A 154 2.16 -23.20 -14.35
C SER A 154 1.11 -24.23 -14.81
N LYS A 155 0.91 -24.28 -16.13
CA LYS A 155 0.03 -25.26 -16.76
C LYS A 155 0.48 -26.70 -16.48
N ASP A 156 1.79 -26.93 -16.43
CA ASP A 156 2.37 -28.24 -16.15
C ASP A 156 1.93 -28.76 -14.77
N LEU A 157 1.88 -27.89 -13.75
CA LEU A 157 1.40 -28.26 -12.41
C LEU A 157 -0.07 -28.68 -12.45
N VAL A 158 -0.88 -27.99 -13.25
CA VAL A 158 -2.30 -28.28 -13.42
C VAL A 158 -2.48 -29.59 -14.20
N GLU A 159 -1.74 -29.81 -15.28
CA GLU A 159 -1.78 -31.04 -16.09
C GLU A 159 -1.34 -32.29 -15.31
N VAL A 160 -0.26 -32.20 -14.54
CA VAL A 160 0.18 -33.29 -13.65
C VAL A 160 -0.89 -33.63 -12.63
N SER A 161 -1.61 -32.62 -12.10
CA SER A 161 -2.70 -32.86 -11.16
C SER A 161 -3.86 -33.65 -11.78
N TYR A 162 -4.17 -33.39 -13.06
CA TYR A 162 -5.18 -34.14 -13.80
C TYR A 162 -4.77 -35.60 -14.01
N THR A 163 -3.51 -35.87 -14.34
CA THR A 163 -2.97 -37.24 -14.46
C THR A 163 -3.01 -38.00 -13.13
N LEU A 164 -2.82 -37.30 -12.01
CA LEU A 164 -2.97 -37.87 -10.66
C LEU A 164 -4.43 -38.01 -10.19
N GLY A 165 -5.41 -37.71 -11.05
CA GLY A 165 -6.83 -37.90 -10.79
C GLY A 165 -7.54 -36.75 -10.06
N ALA A 166 -6.88 -35.60 -9.86
CA ALA A 166 -7.56 -34.41 -9.35
C ALA A 166 -8.49 -33.84 -10.42
N LYS A 167 -9.71 -33.41 -10.03
CA LYS A 167 -10.69 -32.79 -10.93
C LYS A 167 -11.43 -31.65 -10.23
N GLY A 168 -11.84 -30.65 -11.01
CA GLY A 168 -12.68 -29.53 -10.57
C GLY A 168 -12.11 -28.80 -9.36
N ILE A 169 -12.91 -28.68 -8.29
CA ILE A 169 -12.54 -27.93 -7.08
C ILE A 169 -11.28 -28.45 -6.38
N LYS A 170 -10.92 -29.74 -6.56
CA LYS A 170 -9.68 -30.29 -6.00
C LYS A 170 -8.44 -29.67 -6.65
N VAL A 171 -8.48 -29.41 -7.95
CA VAL A 171 -7.38 -28.75 -8.67
C VAL A 171 -7.25 -27.30 -8.19
N PHE A 172 -8.38 -26.60 -8.05
CA PHE A 172 -8.39 -25.24 -7.53
C PHE A 172 -7.82 -25.15 -6.11
N THR A 173 -8.36 -25.92 -5.15
CA THR A 173 -8.01 -25.81 -3.73
C THR A 173 -6.66 -26.40 -3.37
N LYS A 174 -6.20 -27.45 -4.07
CA LYS A 174 -4.93 -28.15 -3.73
C LYS A 174 -3.76 -27.78 -4.62
N VAL A 175 -3.99 -27.16 -5.78
CA VAL A 175 -2.92 -26.87 -6.75
C VAL A 175 -2.87 -25.38 -7.04
N ILE A 176 -3.94 -24.82 -7.62
CA ILE A 176 -3.92 -23.44 -8.11
C ILE A 176 -3.83 -22.44 -6.97
N PHE A 177 -4.71 -22.53 -5.97
CA PHE A 177 -4.75 -21.59 -4.85
C PHE A 177 -3.43 -21.61 -4.05
N PRO A 178 -2.90 -22.77 -3.60
CA PRO A 178 -1.62 -22.82 -2.89
C PRO A 178 -0.43 -22.32 -3.73
N ALA A 179 -0.42 -22.60 -5.04
CA ALA A 179 0.63 -22.12 -5.93
C ALA A 179 0.59 -20.60 -6.14
N ALA A 180 -0.62 -20.01 -6.14
CA ALA A 180 -0.84 -18.57 -6.30
C ALA A 180 -0.58 -17.78 -5.01
N LEU A 181 -0.69 -18.39 -3.83
CA LEU A 181 -0.58 -17.71 -2.52
C LEU A 181 0.63 -16.76 -2.38
N PRO A 182 1.87 -17.14 -2.77
CA PRO A 182 3.01 -16.23 -2.69
C PRO A 182 2.79 -14.96 -3.53
N GLY A 183 2.30 -15.11 -4.76
CA GLY A 183 2.01 -13.98 -5.65
C GLY A 183 0.84 -13.13 -5.15
N ILE A 184 -0.15 -13.74 -4.48
CA ILE A 184 -1.25 -13.01 -3.85
C ILE A 184 -0.69 -12.13 -2.72
N VAL A 185 0.14 -12.67 -1.83
CA VAL A 185 0.71 -11.88 -0.71
C VAL A 185 1.58 -10.74 -1.22
N ASP A 186 2.36 -10.93 -2.27
CA ASP A 186 3.13 -9.84 -2.89
C ASP A 186 2.21 -8.79 -3.55
N THR A 187 1.14 -9.24 -4.20
CA THR A 187 0.10 -8.33 -4.72
C THR A 187 -0.53 -7.51 -3.60
N LEU A 188 -0.91 -8.13 -2.48
CA LEU A 188 -1.46 -7.45 -1.31
C LEU A 188 -0.49 -6.40 -0.76
N ARG A 189 0.81 -6.73 -0.69
CA ARG A 189 1.85 -5.80 -0.26
C ARG A 189 1.90 -4.56 -1.15
N ILE A 190 1.92 -4.75 -2.47
CA ILE A 190 1.96 -3.64 -3.44
C ILE A 190 0.71 -2.77 -3.34
N THR A 191 -0.48 -3.38 -3.33
CA THR A 191 -1.75 -2.64 -3.29
C THR A 191 -2.00 -1.98 -1.94
N PHE A 192 -1.45 -2.50 -0.84
CA PHE A 192 -1.48 -1.84 0.46
C PHE A 192 -0.73 -0.50 0.42
N GLY A 193 0.36 -0.41 -0.34
CA GLY A 193 1.07 0.84 -0.58
C GLY A 193 0.16 1.92 -1.20
N TRP A 194 -0.74 1.54 -2.10
CA TRP A 194 -1.72 2.48 -2.68
C TRP A 194 -2.85 2.85 -1.73
N ALA A 195 -3.21 1.96 -0.80
CA ALA A 195 -4.22 2.25 0.23
C ALA A 195 -3.85 3.49 1.05
N TRP A 196 -2.55 3.69 1.34
CA TRP A 196 -2.06 4.91 2.00
C TRP A 196 -2.31 6.17 1.18
N THR A 197 -2.16 6.12 -0.14
CA THR A 197 -2.47 7.26 -1.03
C THR A 197 -3.96 7.60 -0.97
N TYR A 198 -4.84 6.60 -1.06
CA TYR A 198 -6.28 6.82 -1.00
C TYR A 198 -6.75 7.31 0.37
N LEU A 199 -6.13 6.86 1.47
CA LEU A 199 -6.38 7.39 2.81
C LEU A 199 -6.14 8.89 2.85
N VAL A 200 -4.97 9.36 2.39
CA VAL A 200 -4.64 10.79 2.43
C VAL A 200 -5.71 11.61 1.71
N VAL A 201 -6.12 11.14 0.53
CA VAL A 201 -7.16 11.80 -0.25
C VAL A 201 -8.52 11.78 0.46
N ALA A 202 -8.89 10.66 1.08
CA ALA A 202 -10.13 10.53 1.84
C ALA A 202 -10.16 11.44 3.08
N GLU A 203 -9.02 11.63 3.74
CA GLU A 203 -8.93 12.44 4.96
C GLU A 203 -8.89 13.95 4.69
N ILE A 204 -8.45 14.35 3.50
CA ILE A 204 -8.45 15.76 3.06
C ILE A 204 -9.88 16.26 2.85
N VAL A 205 -10.78 15.40 2.35
CA VAL A 205 -12.15 15.77 1.97
C VAL A 205 -13.14 15.28 3.02
N GLY A 206 -13.27 16.03 4.13
CA GLY A 206 -14.34 15.79 5.11
C GLY A 206 -13.99 14.88 6.29
N ALA A 207 -12.71 14.80 6.67
CA ALA A 207 -12.34 14.27 7.98
C ALA A 207 -12.22 15.38 9.03
N ASN A 208 -12.40 14.98 10.29
CA ASN A 208 -12.14 15.82 11.47
C ASN A 208 -10.93 15.33 12.28
N SER A 209 -10.26 14.28 11.79
CA SER A 209 -9.12 13.60 12.42
C SER A 209 -8.36 12.81 11.36
N GLY A 210 -7.13 12.41 11.65
CA GLY A 210 -6.25 11.64 10.76
C GLY A 210 -5.08 12.45 10.23
N LEU A 211 -4.07 11.75 9.72
CA LEU A 211 -2.82 12.34 9.24
C LEU A 211 -3.06 13.28 8.05
N GLY A 212 -3.92 12.92 7.09
CA GLY A 212 -4.27 13.79 5.96
C GLY A 212 -5.01 15.06 6.40
N TYR A 213 -5.92 14.95 7.36
CA TYR A 213 -6.58 16.09 7.99
C TYR A 213 -5.59 16.99 8.73
N ALA A 214 -4.68 16.39 9.50
CA ALA A 214 -3.69 17.11 10.28
C ALA A 214 -2.69 17.87 9.38
N ILE A 215 -2.34 17.31 8.22
CA ILE A 215 -1.58 18.01 7.17
C ILE A 215 -2.35 19.24 6.68
N MET A 216 -3.64 19.11 6.34
CA MET A 216 -4.43 20.26 5.90
C MET A 216 -4.58 21.33 6.97
N MET A 217 -4.73 20.94 8.22
CA MET A 217 -4.81 21.89 9.33
C MET A 217 -3.48 22.61 9.54
N ALA A 218 -2.37 21.89 9.55
CA ALA A 218 -1.05 22.49 9.64
C ALA A 218 -0.78 23.45 8.46
N ALA A 219 -1.18 23.08 7.24
CA ALA A 219 -1.08 23.94 6.06
C ALA A 219 -1.89 25.22 6.18
N ARG A 220 -3.15 25.13 6.65
CA ARG A 220 -4.01 26.31 6.86
C ARG A 220 -3.42 27.33 7.83
N TYR A 221 -2.70 26.88 8.86
CA TYR A 221 -2.06 27.75 9.85
C TYR A 221 -0.58 28.05 9.57
N GLY A 222 -0.05 27.68 8.39
CA GLY A 222 1.36 27.91 8.04
C GLY A 222 2.37 27.15 8.92
N GLN A 223 1.94 26.08 9.59
CA GLN A 223 2.77 25.29 10.51
C GLN A 223 3.55 24.21 9.76
N ILE A 224 4.50 24.64 8.92
CA ILE A 224 5.20 23.73 7.99
C ILE A 224 5.96 22.62 8.70
N GLY A 225 6.55 22.88 9.87
CA GLY A 225 7.19 21.84 10.69
C GLY A 225 6.27 20.64 10.93
N LYS A 226 4.99 20.89 11.25
CA LYS A 226 3.99 19.84 11.47
C LYS A 226 3.62 19.11 10.19
N ILE A 227 3.52 19.81 9.05
CA ILE A 227 3.27 19.20 7.74
C ILE A 227 4.34 18.13 7.46
N PHE A 228 5.62 18.47 7.62
CA PHE A 228 6.73 17.54 7.42
C PHE A 228 6.64 16.35 8.38
N VAL A 229 6.37 16.58 9.66
CA VAL A 229 6.21 15.48 10.64
C VAL A 229 5.13 14.50 10.18
N PHE A 230 3.95 14.98 9.78
CA PHE A 230 2.86 14.09 9.35
C PHE A 230 3.18 13.36 8.03
N ILE A 231 3.81 14.02 7.05
CA ILE A 231 4.25 13.38 5.80
C ILE A 231 5.29 12.28 6.07
N VAL A 232 6.31 12.58 6.88
CA VAL A 232 7.31 11.59 7.28
C VAL A 232 6.66 10.44 8.03
N THR A 233 5.68 10.71 8.89
CA THR A 233 4.93 9.67 9.62
C THR A 233 4.19 8.73 8.68
N ILE A 234 3.49 9.25 7.66
CA ILE A 234 2.84 8.41 6.63
C ILE A 234 3.89 7.55 5.89
N GLY A 235 5.03 8.15 5.51
CA GLY A 235 6.11 7.41 4.85
C GLY A 235 6.69 6.29 5.71
N LEU A 236 6.88 6.55 7.01
CA LEU A 236 7.35 5.55 7.98
C LEU A 236 6.32 4.44 8.17
N LEU A 237 5.03 4.76 8.29
CA LEU A 237 3.96 3.75 8.39
C LEU A 237 3.91 2.88 7.13
N GLY A 238 3.99 3.48 5.95
CA GLY A 238 4.10 2.77 4.68
C GLY A 238 5.28 1.79 4.68
N LEU A 239 6.47 2.26 5.06
CA LEU A 239 7.67 1.41 5.15
C LEU A 239 7.51 0.30 6.20
N ILE A 240 6.97 0.59 7.37
CA ILE A 240 6.69 -0.41 8.41
C ILE A 240 5.75 -1.48 7.85
N THR A 241 4.68 -1.10 7.16
CA THR A 241 3.74 -2.06 6.57
C THR A 241 4.40 -2.90 5.49
N ASP A 242 5.24 -2.31 4.64
CA ASP A 242 6.03 -3.03 3.63
C ASP A 242 6.95 -4.09 4.27
N LEU A 243 7.70 -3.69 5.31
CA LEU A 243 8.58 -4.59 6.06
C LEU A 243 7.79 -5.71 6.76
N LEU A 244 6.60 -5.40 7.27
CA LEU A 244 5.71 -6.38 7.89
C LEU A 244 5.26 -7.43 6.87
N PHE A 245 4.88 -7.01 5.65
CA PHE A 245 4.57 -7.93 4.56
C PHE A 245 5.78 -8.76 4.13
N LYS A 246 6.97 -8.16 4.00
CA LYS A 246 8.22 -8.90 3.70
C LYS A 246 8.53 -9.95 4.75
N TRP A 247 8.35 -9.61 6.03
CA TRP A 247 8.53 -10.55 7.13
C TRP A 247 7.48 -11.68 7.08
N LEU A 248 6.20 -11.33 6.92
CA LEU A 248 5.10 -12.27 6.80
C LEU A 248 5.32 -13.24 5.62
N TYR A 249 5.78 -12.74 4.48
CA TYR A 249 6.10 -13.56 3.31
C TYR A 249 7.15 -14.62 3.63
N LYS A 250 8.25 -14.24 4.30
CA LYS A 250 9.32 -15.19 4.68
C LYS A 250 8.84 -16.27 5.65
N VAL A 251 7.92 -15.92 6.55
CA VAL A 251 7.34 -16.85 7.53
C VAL A 251 6.34 -17.80 6.86
N LEU A 252 5.47 -17.29 5.98
CA LEU A 252 4.43 -18.08 5.31
C LEU A 252 4.99 -18.98 4.20
N PHE A 253 6.05 -18.54 3.50
CA PHE A 253 6.59 -19.24 2.33
C PHE A 253 8.10 -19.51 2.45
N PRO A 254 8.58 -20.26 3.47
CA PRO A 254 10.00 -20.52 3.67
C PRO A 254 10.66 -21.29 2.51
N TRP A 255 9.87 -21.98 1.68
CA TRP A 255 10.36 -22.72 0.51
C TRP A 255 10.60 -21.83 -0.72
N GLN A 256 10.03 -20.63 -0.79
CA GLN A 256 10.26 -19.64 -1.84
C GLN A 256 11.59 -18.91 -1.55
N ARG A 257 12.72 -19.55 -1.85
CA ARG A 257 14.05 -18.93 -1.73
C ARG A 257 14.18 -17.78 -2.75
N GLY A 258 14.17 -16.54 -2.25
CA GLY A 258 14.40 -15.32 -3.06
C GLY A 258 13.16 -14.47 -3.35
N GLY A 259 11.99 -14.87 -2.85
CA GLY A 259 10.76 -14.09 -3.01
C GLY A 259 10.80 -12.82 -2.17
N VAL A 260 10.61 -11.68 -2.83
CA VAL A 260 10.59 -10.31 -2.31
C VAL A 260 11.97 -9.67 -2.09
N ALA A 261 12.59 -9.24 -3.20
CA ALA A 261 13.55 -8.13 -3.17
C ALA A 261 12.79 -6.81 -2.92
#